data_AF-E1X685-F1
#
_entry.id   AF-E1X685-F1
#
_cell.length_a   1.000
_cell.length_b   1.000
_cell.length_c   1.000
_cell.angle_alpha   90.00
_cell.angle_beta   90.00
_cell.angle_gamma   90.00
#
_symmetry.space_group_name_H-M   'P 1'
#
loop_
_entity.id
_entity.type
_entity.pdbx_description
1 polymer ?
#
loop_
_entity_poly.entity_id
_entity_poly.type
_entity_poly.pdbx_seq_one_letter_code
_entity_poly.pdbx_strand_id
1 'polypeptide(L)'
;MCPRRILMLRFLLILALCAQFASCGKKEEKVDNAILRANLALTRGDCDSAISILELEGYQAKNADYIKTLSSAYACKAGYKTTVLFGTDLPKVSDPDMILRDMSTFTTSTMDSLDNSAYLFLQRGLENLLYAGGISTAVNPTSADRSAIFGSKGMDLNSFAFYLSLAQLGNFSFYFGNASFVTGIKGAGNDTSTNPCYLDYNANVNAFLDTLGDTGNCVNGSDEGHPDLVDGVDLVNVENACKGITLFNNFVDTLDSFIGTFTGDDFSEFANISTAVEVAKLGITVVKPTFDTRIFDTTSQQRCENLFAGNDEDIMYFYAAVFETLHR
;
A
#
# COMPACT_ATOMS: atom_id res chain seq x y z
N MET A 1 -66.30 33.52 24.05
CA MET A 1 -65.25 32.91 23.19
C MET A 1 -64.00 32.71 24.04
N CYS A 2 -63.53 31.46 24.18
CA CYS A 2 -62.61 31.05 25.24
C CYS A 2 -61.14 31.32 24.85
N PRO A 3 -60.39 32.19 25.56
CA PRO A 3 -59.01 32.57 25.21
C PRO A 3 -57.99 31.42 25.33
N ARG A 4 -58.36 30.30 25.99
CA ARG A 4 -57.52 29.09 26.10
C ARG A 4 -57.27 28.37 24.78
N ARG A 5 -58.18 28.45 23.79
CA ARG A 5 -58.00 27.76 22.50
C ARG A 5 -56.94 28.41 21.60
N ILE A 6 -56.77 29.72 21.69
CA ILE A 6 -55.80 30.47 20.89
C ILE A 6 -54.37 30.25 21.40
N LEU A 7 -54.20 30.12 22.72
CA LEU A 7 -52.90 29.88 23.35
C LEU A 7 -52.36 28.47 23.02
N MET A 8 -53.23 27.46 23.02
CA MET A 8 -52.86 26.07 22.72
C MET A 8 -52.48 25.88 21.25
N LEU A 9 -53.16 26.57 20.32
CA LEU A 9 -52.85 26.54 18.89
C LEU A 9 -51.50 27.20 18.57
N ARG A 10 -51.16 28.29 19.27
CA ARG A 10 -49.84 28.96 19.15
C ARG A 10 -48.71 28.08 19.69
N PHE A 11 -48.94 27.38 20.80
CA PHE A 11 -47.94 26.47 21.37
C PHE A 11 -47.67 25.27 20.46
N LEU A 12 -48.72 24.69 19.85
CA LEU A 12 -48.60 23.63 18.84
C LEU A 12 -47.88 24.08 17.56
N LEU A 13 -48.13 25.32 17.10
CA LEU A 13 -47.44 25.89 15.93
C LEU A 13 -45.95 26.13 16.20
N ILE A 14 -45.59 26.59 17.40
CA ILE A 14 -44.18 26.78 17.80
C ILE A 14 -43.48 25.42 17.93
N LEU A 15 -44.15 24.41 18.53
CA LEU A 15 -43.60 23.06 18.64
C LEU A 15 -43.39 22.41 17.25
N ALA A 16 -44.33 22.62 16.32
CA ALA A 16 -44.23 22.14 14.94
C ALA A 16 -43.12 22.87 14.16
N LEU A 17 -42.93 24.18 14.37
CA LEU A 17 -41.84 24.95 13.77
C LEU A 17 -40.47 24.49 14.31
N CYS A 18 -40.36 24.25 15.63
CA CYS A 18 -39.15 23.70 16.25
C CYS A 18 -38.86 22.26 15.78
N ALA A 19 -39.88 21.45 15.50
CA ALA A 19 -39.71 20.13 14.92
C ALA A 19 -39.16 20.17 13.47
N GLN A 20 -39.39 21.26 12.72
CA GLN A 20 -38.79 21.44 11.39
C GLN A 20 -37.30 21.81 11.46
N PHE A 21 -36.86 22.51 12.52
CA PHE A 21 -35.42 22.74 12.76
C PHE A 21 -34.69 21.51 13.33
N ALA A 22 -35.42 20.53 13.85
CA ALA A 22 -34.89 19.22 14.25
C ALA A 22 -34.82 18.22 13.08
N SER A 23 -35.25 18.60 11.87
CA SER A 23 -35.03 17.82 10.65
C SER A 23 -33.57 17.96 10.23
N CYS A 24 -32.69 17.22 10.92
CA CYS A 24 -31.36 16.89 10.45
C CYS A 24 -31.44 16.44 8.99
N GLY A 25 -30.71 17.10 8.09
CA GLY A 25 -30.40 16.53 6.77
C GLY A 25 -29.94 15.09 6.95
N LYS A 26 -30.34 14.21 6.02
CA LYS A 26 -30.04 12.78 6.14
C LYS A 26 -28.53 12.62 6.35
N LYS A 27 -28.12 11.69 7.21
CA LYS A 27 -26.70 11.43 7.50
C LYS A 27 -25.86 11.27 6.22
N GLU A 28 -26.46 10.67 5.20
CA GLU A 28 -25.87 10.51 3.86
C GLU A 28 -25.58 11.84 3.15
N GLU A 29 -26.51 12.80 3.19
CA GLU A 29 -26.36 14.12 2.54
C GLU A 29 -25.20 14.93 3.15
N LYS A 30 -24.95 14.76 4.45
CA LYS A 30 -23.79 15.38 5.12
C LYS A 30 -22.47 14.79 4.63
N VAL A 31 -22.40 13.47 4.51
CA VAL A 31 -21.22 12.75 4.01
C VAL A 31 -20.94 13.17 2.56
N ASP A 32 -21.96 13.23 1.72
CA ASP A 32 -21.81 13.64 0.31
C ASP A 32 -21.33 15.10 0.20
N ASN A 33 -21.85 16.00 1.06
CA ASN A 33 -21.35 17.37 1.13
C ASN A 33 -19.89 17.45 1.60
N ALA A 34 -19.50 16.62 2.57
CA ALA A 34 -18.12 16.55 3.05
C ALA A 34 -17.18 16.05 1.94
N ILE A 35 -17.57 15.02 1.18
CA ILE A 35 -16.83 14.52 0.01
C ILE A 35 -16.63 15.64 -1.02
N LEU A 36 -17.68 16.38 -1.36
CA LEU A 36 -17.59 17.49 -2.31
C LEU A 36 -16.61 18.58 -1.81
N ARG A 37 -16.73 18.98 -0.55
CA ARG A 37 -15.86 20.01 0.06
C ARG A 37 -14.41 19.56 0.14
N ALA A 38 -14.16 18.29 0.47
CA ALA A 38 -12.83 17.71 0.48
C ALA A 38 -12.21 17.70 -0.93
N ASN A 39 -12.97 17.31 -1.97
CA ASN A 39 -12.49 17.37 -3.35
C ASN A 39 -12.15 18.80 -3.81
N LEU A 40 -12.92 19.81 -3.37
CA LEU A 40 -12.58 21.22 -3.62
C LEU A 40 -11.28 21.65 -2.93
N ALA A 41 -11.00 21.16 -1.72
CA ALA A 41 -9.75 21.40 -1.03
C ALA A 41 -8.57 20.71 -1.74
N LEU A 42 -8.74 19.45 -2.16
CA LEU A 42 -7.74 18.71 -2.95
C LEU A 42 -7.40 19.38 -4.28
N THR A 43 -8.39 19.97 -4.95
CA THR A 43 -8.15 20.73 -6.19
C THR A 43 -7.21 21.91 -5.98
N ARG A 44 -7.12 22.44 -4.75
CA ARG A 44 -6.22 23.54 -4.37
C ARG A 44 -4.91 23.06 -3.73
N GLY A 45 -4.71 21.73 -3.61
CA GLY A 45 -3.59 21.14 -2.89
C GLY A 45 -3.68 21.24 -1.36
N ASP A 46 -4.86 21.56 -0.81
CA ASP A 46 -5.07 21.68 0.64
C ASP A 46 -5.48 20.31 1.23
N CYS A 47 -4.47 19.43 1.35
CA CYS A 47 -4.66 18.05 1.78
C CYS A 47 -5.13 17.96 3.25
N ASP A 48 -4.62 18.82 4.13
CA ASP A 48 -4.98 18.84 5.56
C ASP A 48 -6.44 19.21 5.78
N SER A 49 -6.94 20.22 5.07
CA SER A 49 -8.36 20.57 5.12
C SER A 49 -9.23 19.43 4.58
N ALA A 50 -8.81 18.75 3.51
CA ALA A 50 -9.56 17.63 2.95
C ALA A 50 -9.67 16.46 3.95
N ILE A 51 -8.57 16.09 4.62
CA ILE A 51 -8.56 15.06 5.68
C ILE A 51 -9.51 15.50 6.81
N SER A 52 -9.33 16.73 7.31
CA SER A 52 -10.11 17.25 8.43
C SER A 52 -11.61 17.25 8.14
N ILE A 53 -12.02 17.64 6.93
CA ILE A 53 -13.44 17.65 6.50
C ILE A 53 -14.03 16.23 6.53
N LEU A 54 -13.29 15.24 6.05
CA LEU A 54 -13.79 13.86 5.95
C LEU A 54 -13.80 13.15 7.31
N GLU A 55 -12.75 13.32 8.13
CA GLU A 55 -12.66 12.66 9.43
C GLU A 55 -13.71 13.15 10.43
N LEU A 56 -14.19 14.39 10.27
CA LEU A 56 -15.29 14.94 11.07
C LEU A 56 -16.62 14.17 10.92
N GLU A 57 -16.84 13.52 9.79
CA GLU A 57 -18.05 12.71 9.55
C GLU A 57 -17.93 11.28 10.14
N GLY A 58 -16.75 10.92 10.65
CA GLY A 58 -16.39 9.58 11.06
C GLY A 58 -16.16 8.64 9.87
N TYR A 59 -15.36 7.59 10.09
CA TYR A 59 -14.97 6.67 9.02
C TYR A 59 -16.18 5.95 8.39
N GLN A 60 -16.32 6.05 7.06
CA GLN A 60 -17.42 5.47 6.29
C GLN A 60 -16.96 4.21 5.54
N ALA A 61 -16.76 3.11 6.26
CA ALA A 61 -16.21 1.86 5.72
C ALA A 61 -16.96 1.27 4.50
N LYS A 62 -18.22 1.65 4.27
CA LYS A 62 -19.05 1.15 3.15
C LYS A 62 -19.38 2.22 2.10
N ASN A 63 -18.74 3.38 2.16
CA ASN A 63 -18.89 4.43 1.14
C ASN A 63 -17.59 4.53 0.33
N ALA A 64 -17.59 3.96 -0.89
CA ALA A 64 -16.42 3.95 -1.75
C ALA A 64 -15.92 5.35 -2.13
N ASP A 65 -16.83 6.33 -2.30
CA ASP A 65 -16.45 7.70 -2.69
C ASP A 65 -15.78 8.42 -1.52
N TYR A 66 -16.27 8.19 -0.29
CA TYR A 66 -15.61 8.65 0.93
C TYR A 66 -14.21 8.05 1.06
N ILE A 67 -14.09 6.73 0.93
CA ILE A 67 -12.82 6.01 1.08
C ILE A 67 -11.81 6.49 0.03
N LYS A 68 -12.22 6.57 -1.23
CA LYS A 68 -11.36 7.05 -2.33
C LYS A 68 -10.91 8.49 -2.08
N THR A 69 -11.82 9.38 -1.64
CA THR A 69 -11.47 10.78 -1.38
C THR A 69 -10.56 10.93 -0.16
N LEU A 70 -10.79 10.18 0.91
CA LEU A 70 -9.92 10.18 2.10
C LEU A 70 -8.52 9.66 1.74
N SER A 71 -8.45 8.58 0.96
CA SER A 71 -7.19 8.02 0.47
C SER A 71 -6.44 9.02 -0.42
N SER A 72 -7.15 9.73 -1.30
CA SER A 72 -6.57 10.82 -2.11
C SER A 72 -6.04 11.96 -1.26
N ALA A 73 -6.70 12.28 -0.14
CA ALA A 73 -6.25 13.33 0.77
C ALA A 73 -4.96 12.95 1.52
N TYR A 74 -4.88 11.70 1.97
CA TYR A 74 -3.65 11.14 2.54
C TYR A 74 -2.52 11.05 1.51
N ALA A 75 -2.78 10.58 0.30
CA ALA A 75 -1.80 10.55 -0.79
C ALA A 75 -1.31 11.96 -1.17
N CYS A 76 -2.22 12.94 -1.26
CA CYS A 76 -1.89 14.35 -1.44
C CYS A 76 -0.91 14.84 -0.37
N LYS A 77 -1.18 14.50 0.91
CA LYS A 77 -0.33 14.88 2.04
C LYS A 77 1.05 14.23 1.99
N ALA A 78 1.14 13.03 1.42
CA ALA A 78 2.39 12.34 1.12
C ALA A 78 3.16 12.92 -0.09
N GLY A 79 2.63 13.95 -0.77
CA GLY A 79 3.23 14.52 -1.97
C GLY A 79 2.95 13.75 -3.25
N TYR A 80 2.16 12.66 -3.20
CA TYR A 80 1.76 11.89 -4.37
C TYR A 80 0.87 12.71 -5.30
N LYS A 81 1.14 12.63 -6.60
CA LYS A 81 0.33 13.22 -7.67
C LYS A 81 0.20 12.23 -8.81
N THR A 82 -1.03 11.86 -9.16
CA THR A 82 -1.30 10.96 -10.30
C THR A 82 -0.68 11.47 -11.59
N THR A 83 -0.69 12.78 -11.86
CA THR A 83 -0.06 13.33 -13.07
C THR A 83 1.46 13.14 -13.10
N VAL A 84 2.13 13.13 -11.94
CA VAL A 84 3.57 12.86 -11.84
C VAL A 84 3.84 11.37 -11.96
N LEU A 85 3.00 10.53 -11.32
CA LEU A 85 3.10 9.08 -11.48
C LEU A 85 3.11 8.69 -12.96
N PHE A 86 2.08 9.11 -13.71
CA PHE A 86 1.94 8.76 -15.13
C PHE A 86 2.88 9.53 -16.05
N GLY A 87 3.18 10.80 -15.74
CA GLY A 87 3.98 11.66 -16.63
C GLY A 87 5.49 11.59 -16.41
N THR A 88 5.95 11.03 -15.28
CA THR A 88 7.37 11.08 -14.89
C THR A 88 7.86 9.78 -14.29
N ASP A 89 7.07 9.10 -13.45
CA ASP A 89 7.55 7.93 -12.72
C ASP A 89 7.36 6.61 -13.48
N LEU A 90 6.16 6.33 -14.02
CA LEU A 90 5.92 5.14 -14.82
C LEU A 90 6.89 4.98 -16.01
N PRO A 91 7.26 6.05 -16.75
CA PRO A 91 8.28 5.95 -17.80
C PRO A 91 9.68 5.49 -17.33
N LYS A 92 9.94 5.48 -16.02
CA LYS A 92 11.20 4.95 -15.46
C LYS A 92 11.18 3.42 -15.36
N VAL A 93 9.99 2.82 -15.28
CA VAL A 93 9.82 1.36 -15.28
C VAL A 93 10.06 0.86 -16.71
N SER A 94 11.25 0.36 -16.94
CA SER A 94 11.72 -0.03 -18.28
C SER A 94 12.10 -1.50 -18.38
N ASP A 95 12.33 -2.16 -17.23
CA ASP A 95 12.61 -3.58 -17.15
C ASP A 95 11.70 -4.28 -16.12
N PRO A 96 10.79 -5.20 -16.53
CA PRO A 96 9.96 -5.98 -15.61
C PRO A 96 10.78 -6.74 -14.56
N ASP A 97 11.99 -7.19 -14.92
CA ASP A 97 12.82 -8.02 -14.07
C ASP A 97 13.61 -7.19 -13.05
N MET A 98 13.59 -5.86 -13.14
CA MET A 98 14.23 -4.91 -12.21
C MET A 98 13.22 -3.88 -11.68
N ILE A 99 11.96 -4.27 -11.56
CA ILE A 99 10.89 -3.32 -11.26
C ILE A 99 11.06 -2.56 -9.95
N LEU A 100 11.60 -3.18 -8.90
CA LEU A 100 11.81 -2.52 -7.60
C LEU A 100 12.93 -1.48 -7.68
N ARG A 101 13.95 -1.74 -8.52
CA ARG A 101 15.00 -0.77 -8.86
C ARG A 101 14.40 0.47 -9.50
N ASP A 102 13.58 0.30 -10.53
CA ASP A 102 13.00 1.42 -11.25
C ASP A 102 12.04 2.22 -10.35
N MET A 103 11.21 1.54 -9.56
CA MET A 103 10.31 2.16 -8.58
C MET A 103 11.06 2.93 -7.48
N SER A 104 12.24 2.46 -7.07
CA SER A 104 13.04 3.15 -6.06
C SER A 104 13.46 4.56 -6.50
N THR A 105 13.40 4.87 -7.80
CA THR A 105 13.73 6.18 -8.36
C THR A 105 12.51 7.09 -8.57
N PHE A 106 11.32 6.67 -8.16
CA PHE A 106 10.11 7.47 -8.27
C PHE A 106 10.23 8.78 -7.49
N THR A 107 9.52 9.82 -7.94
CA THR A 107 9.56 11.14 -7.29
C THR A 107 9.08 11.12 -5.83
N THR A 108 8.30 10.10 -5.46
CA THR A 108 7.82 9.90 -4.08
C THR A 108 8.81 9.11 -3.23
N SER A 109 9.76 8.38 -3.83
CA SER A 109 10.74 7.51 -3.16
C SER A 109 11.81 8.33 -2.46
N THR A 110 11.48 8.81 -1.26
CA THR A 110 12.29 9.77 -0.49
C THR A 110 12.40 9.39 0.99
N MET A 111 11.95 8.18 1.33
CA MET A 111 12.01 7.66 2.69
C MET A 111 13.45 7.58 3.20
N ASP A 112 13.67 8.15 4.38
CA ASP A 112 14.97 8.23 5.07
C ASP A 112 14.92 7.61 6.48
N SER A 113 13.72 7.22 6.93
CA SER A 113 13.46 6.61 8.24
C SER A 113 12.07 5.96 8.26
N LEU A 114 11.84 5.02 9.19
CA LEU A 114 10.52 4.41 9.42
C LEU A 114 9.45 5.44 9.82
N ASP A 115 9.85 6.56 10.43
CA ASP A 115 8.96 7.64 10.87
C ASP A 115 8.73 8.71 9.78
N ASN A 116 9.21 8.49 8.56
CA ASN A 116 9.05 9.43 7.46
C ASN A 116 7.57 9.72 7.21
N SER A 117 7.17 10.97 7.44
CA SER A 117 5.75 11.35 7.40
C SER A 117 5.09 11.12 6.03
N ALA A 118 5.81 11.33 4.93
CA ALA A 118 5.27 11.10 3.59
C ALA A 118 5.00 9.60 3.37
N TYR A 119 5.94 8.74 3.76
CA TYR A 119 5.76 7.29 3.75
C TYR A 119 4.55 6.83 4.57
N LEU A 120 4.41 7.33 5.80
CA LEU A 120 3.30 6.96 6.69
C LEU A 120 1.94 7.45 6.16
N PHE A 121 1.86 8.65 5.58
CA PHE A 121 0.62 9.14 4.99
C PHE A 121 0.26 8.37 3.71
N LEU A 122 1.23 7.99 2.89
CA LEU A 122 1.00 7.17 1.70
C LEU A 122 0.49 5.78 2.09
N GLN A 123 1.13 5.14 3.06
CA GLN A 123 0.68 3.88 3.66
C GLN A 123 -0.74 3.99 4.18
N ARG A 124 -1.06 5.05 4.93
CA ARG A 124 -2.41 5.28 5.47
C ARG A 124 -3.45 5.43 4.35
N GLY A 125 -3.10 6.11 3.28
CA GLY A 125 -3.94 6.22 2.08
C GLY A 125 -4.19 4.85 1.43
N LEU A 126 -3.13 4.05 1.27
CA LEU A 126 -3.22 2.70 0.71
C LEU A 126 -4.07 1.77 1.59
N GLU A 127 -3.85 1.74 2.90
CA GLU A 127 -4.61 0.89 3.83
C GLU A 127 -6.11 1.21 3.82
N ASN A 128 -6.49 2.50 3.72
CA ASN A 128 -7.89 2.89 3.59
C ASN A 128 -8.54 2.23 2.37
N LEU A 129 -7.81 2.07 1.26
CA LEU A 129 -8.27 1.39 0.05
C LEU A 129 -8.29 -0.12 0.24
N LEU A 130 -7.20 -0.70 0.74
CA LEU A 130 -7.05 -2.15 0.86
C LEU A 130 -8.11 -2.77 1.79
N TYR A 131 -8.38 -2.13 2.93
CA TYR A 131 -9.34 -2.59 3.93
C TYR A 131 -10.75 -1.99 3.76
N ALA A 132 -11.03 -1.39 2.60
CA ALA A 132 -12.35 -0.87 2.27
C ALA A 132 -13.43 -1.94 2.43
N GLY A 133 -14.61 -1.54 2.91
CA GLY A 133 -15.70 -2.47 3.24
C GLY A 133 -15.71 -2.92 4.69
N GLY A 134 -14.70 -2.52 5.47
CA GLY A 134 -14.52 -2.95 6.86
C GLY A 134 -13.89 -4.34 6.96
N ILE A 135 -13.01 -4.67 6.01
CA ILE A 135 -12.23 -5.92 6.04
C ILE A 135 -11.32 -5.87 7.27
N SER A 136 -11.30 -6.95 8.05
CA SER A 136 -10.46 -7.04 9.25
C SER A 136 -9.00 -7.13 8.88
N THR A 137 -8.13 -6.47 9.65
CA THR A 137 -6.67 -6.62 9.55
C THR A 137 -6.19 -8.04 9.82
N ALA A 138 -7.00 -8.92 10.44
CA ALA A 138 -6.63 -10.33 10.64
C ALA A 138 -6.87 -11.22 9.41
N VAL A 139 -7.47 -10.68 8.35
CA VAL A 139 -7.78 -11.38 7.10
C VAL A 139 -7.04 -10.69 5.96
N ASN A 140 -6.61 -11.46 4.96
CA ASN A 140 -6.04 -10.92 3.73
C ASN A 140 -7.07 -10.03 3.01
N PRO A 141 -6.84 -8.72 2.86
CA PRO A 141 -7.64 -7.92 1.95
C PRO A 141 -7.32 -8.31 0.50
N THR A 142 -8.33 -8.54 -0.33
CA THR A 142 -8.14 -8.87 -1.76
C THR A 142 -8.92 -7.92 -2.66
N SER A 143 -8.45 -7.77 -3.89
CA SER A 143 -9.12 -7.06 -4.97
C SER A 143 -10.50 -7.63 -5.29
N ALA A 144 -10.63 -8.95 -5.16
CA ALA A 144 -11.88 -9.68 -5.31
C ALA A 144 -12.89 -9.32 -4.21
N ASP A 145 -12.47 -9.23 -2.94
CA ASP A 145 -13.34 -8.83 -1.83
C ASP A 145 -13.88 -7.42 -2.04
N ARG A 146 -13.02 -6.47 -2.42
CA ARG A 146 -13.42 -5.08 -2.70
C ARG A 146 -14.41 -5.00 -3.86
N SER A 147 -14.17 -5.78 -4.93
CA SER A 147 -15.09 -5.87 -6.08
C SER A 147 -16.44 -6.48 -5.68
N ALA A 148 -16.44 -7.51 -4.83
CA ALA A 148 -17.66 -8.13 -4.33
C ALA A 148 -18.50 -7.18 -3.45
N ILE A 149 -17.84 -6.34 -2.65
CA ILE A 149 -18.50 -5.39 -1.74
C ILE A 149 -19.06 -4.17 -2.49
N PHE A 150 -18.28 -3.62 -3.43
CA PHE A 150 -18.56 -2.31 -4.05
C PHE A 150 -18.96 -2.37 -5.52
N GLY A 151 -18.96 -3.55 -6.15
CA GLY A 151 -19.22 -3.70 -7.58
C GLY A 151 -18.22 -2.92 -8.42
N SER A 152 -18.71 -2.13 -9.39
CA SER A 152 -17.83 -1.33 -10.27
C SER A 152 -16.99 -0.30 -9.51
N LYS A 153 -17.49 0.24 -8.39
CA LYS A 153 -16.71 1.14 -7.54
C LYS A 153 -15.55 0.41 -6.84
N GLY A 154 -15.63 -0.91 -6.69
CA GLY A 154 -14.52 -1.71 -6.18
C GLY A 154 -13.33 -1.72 -7.12
N MET A 155 -13.58 -1.74 -8.43
CA MET A 155 -12.53 -1.64 -9.45
C MET A 155 -11.81 -0.29 -9.36
N ASP A 156 -12.56 0.81 -9.19
CA ASP A 156 -11.99 2.15 -8.99
C ASP A 156 -11.08 2.23 -7.75
N LEU A 157 -11.41 1.51 -6.68
CA LEU A 157 -10.59 1.41 -5.48
C LEU A 157 -9.35 0.55 -5.75
N ASN A 158 -9.49 -0.56 -6.47
CA ASN A 158 -8.36 -1.43 -6.86
C ASN A 158 -7.35 -0.70 -7.73
N SER A 159 -7.79 0.03 -8.76
CA SER A 159 -6.89 0.82 -9.61
C SER A 159 -6.15 1.88 -8.81
N PHE A 160 -6.84 2.54 -7.86
CA PHE A 160 -6.15 3.53 -7.05
C PHE A 160 -5.22 2.90 -6.02
N ALA A 161 -5.58 1.75 -5.45
CA ALA A 161 -4.72 0.98 -4.56
C ALA A 161 -3.45 0.55 -5.31
N PHE A 162 -3.58 0.06 -6.54
CA PHE A 162 -2.46 -0.25 -7.41
C PHE A 162 -1.51 0.96 -7.57
N TYR A 163 -2.04 2.14 -7.90
CA TYR A 163 -1.21 3.34 -8.05
C TYR A 163 -0.46 3.73 -6.76
N LEU A 164 -1.12 3.64 -5.60
CA LEU A 164 -0.47 3.93 -4.33
C LEU A 164 0.54 2.84 -3.94
N SER A 165 0.27 1.56 -4.25
CA SER A 165 1.19 0.45 -4.03
C SER A 165 2.49 0.62 -4.84
N LEU A 166 2.43 1.11 -6.08
CA LEU A 166 3.62 1.43 -6.87
C LEU A 166 4.54 2.44 -6.14
N ALA A 167 3.96 3.56 -5.71
CA ALA A 167 4.69 4.62 -5.02
C ALA A 167 5.20 4.18 -3.64
N GLN A 168 4.42 3.37 -2.93
CA GLN A 168 4.77 2.86 -1.61
C GLN A 168 5.87 1.78 -1.69
N LEU A 169 5.83 0.90 -2.71
CA LEU A 169 6.91 -0.05 -3.00
C LEU A 169 8.20 0.65 -3.40
N GLY A 170 8.09 1.74 -4.17
CA GLY A 170 9.23 2.59 -4.50
C GLY A 170 9.90 3.15 -3.24
N ASN A 171 9.14 3.70 -2.30
CA ASN A 171 9.68 4.17 -1.03
C ASN A 171 10.32 3.05 -0.20
N PHE A 172 9.63 1.91 -0.09
CA PHE A 172 10.14 0.74 0.63
C PHE A 172 11.47 0.29 0.03
N SER A 173 11.52 0.16 -1.29
CA SER A 173 12.72 -0.31 -2.00
C SER A 173 13.86 0.69 -1.89
N PHE A 174 13.57 1.98 -2.04
CA PHE A 174 14.57 3.04 -1.88
C PHE A 174 15.25 2.98 -0.51
N TYR A 175 14.47 2.94 0.55
CA TYR A 175 14.99 2.96 1.92
C TYR A 175 15.69 1.64 2.29
N PHE A 176 14.95 0.53 2.29
CA PHE A 176 15.46 -0.75 2.78
C PHE A 176 16.48 -1.39 1.84
N GLY A 177 16.38 -1.11 0.54
CA GLY A 177 17.39 -1.52 -0.43
C GLY A 177 18.58 -0.57 -0.51
N ASN A 178 18.61 0.54 0.24
CA ASN A 178 19.66 1.54 0.15
C ASN A 178 19.96 1.93 -1.32
N ALA A 179 18.91 2.24 -2.06
CA ALA A 179 18.98 2.41 -3.50
C ALA A 179 19.67 3.73 -3.87
N SER A 180 20.42 3.73 -4.98
CA SER A 180 20.91 4.98 -5.55
C SER A 180 19.75 5.87 -5.99
N PHE A 181 19.72 7.11 -5.52
CA PHE A 181 18.74 8.11 -5.97
C PHE A 181 18.75 8.34 -7.49
N VAL A 182 19.88 8.09 -8.17
CA VAL A 182 20.04 8.34 -9.60
C VAL A 182 19.73 7.10 -10.44
N THR A 183 20.25 5.93 -10.04
CA THR A 183 20.19 4.72 -10.87
C THR A 183 19.24 3.65 -10.34
N GLY A 184 18.73 3.83 -9.11
CA GLY A 184 17.92 2.85 -8.40
C GLY A 184 18.68 1.62 -7.93
N ILE A 185 19.99 1.52 -8.21
CA ILE A 185 20.79 0.34 -7.87
C ILE A 185 20.81 0.19 -6.34
N LYS A 186 20.32 -0.95 -5.85
CA LYS A 186 20.35 -1.35 -4.45
C LYS A 186 21.77 -1.36 -3.88
N GLY A 187 21.95 -0.91 -2.64
CA GLY A 187 23.24 -0.81 -1.96
C GLY A 187 24.16 0.32 -2.45
N ALA A 188 23.70 1.16 -3.38
CA ALA A 188 24.49 2.27 -3.95
C ALA A 188 24.03 3.66 -3.46
N GLY A 189 23.07 3.71 -2.53
CA GLY A 189 22.50 4.93 -1.97
C GLY A 189 23.46 5.69 -1.06
N ASN A 190 24.26 5.00 -0.24
CA ASN A 190 25.24 5.54 0.74
C ASN A 190 24.73 6.63 1.71
N ASP A 191 23.47 7.05 1.61
CA ASP A 191 22.89 8.18 2.35
C ASP A 191 22.08 7.72 3.59
N THR A 192 21.43 6.55 3.53
CA THR A 192 20.57 6.02 4.62
C THR A 192 21.15 4.78 5.29
N SER A 193 21.94 3.99 4.57
CA SER A 193 22.60 2.76 5.05
C SER A 193 23.77 2.40 4.11
N THR A 194 24.54 1.36 4.45
CA THR A 194 25.58 0.77 3.57
C THR A 194 25.26 -0.68 3.20
N ASN A 195 24.07 -1.18 3.51
CA ASN A 195 23.68 -2.57 3.30
C ASN A 195 23.67 -2.95 1.81
N PRO A 196 24.39 -3.99 1.38
CA PRO A 196 24.27 -4.58 0.04
C PRO A 196 23.02 -5.45 -0.16
N CYS A 197 22.50 -6.02 0.93
CA CYS A 197 21.34 -6.94 0.96
C CYS A 197 20.19 -6.34 1.77
N TYR A 198 18.96 -6.80 1.54
CA TYR A 198 17.83 -6.42 2.40
C TYR A 198 17.93 -7.03 3.80
N LEU A 199 18.38 -8.29 3.89
CA LEU A 199 18.46 -9.08 5.13
C LEU A 199 19.85 -9.68 5.32
N ASP A 200 20.13 -10.06 6.57
CA ASP A 200 21.22 -10.98 6.91
C ASP A 200 20.77 -12.41 6.58
N TYR A 201 21.36 -13.01 5.54
CA TYR A 201 20.95 -14.32 5.06
C TYR A 201 21.74 -15.43 5.75
N ASN A 202 21.03 -16.44 6.26
CA ASN A 202 21.67 -17.63 6.80
C ASN A 202 22.36 -18.47 5.71
N ALA A 203 23.16 -19.47 6.13
CA ALA A 203 23.94 -20.30 5.20
C ALA A 203 23.10 -21.01 4.12
N ASN A 204 21.86 -21.41 4.41
CA ASN A 204 21.00 -22.08 3.44
C ASN A 204 20.49 -21.09 2.37
N VAL A 205 20.15 -19.87 2.78
CA VAL A 205 19.65 -18.82 1.88
C VAL A 205 20.81 -18.21 1.07
N ASN A 206 21.99 -18.06 1.67
CA ASN A 206 23.21 -17.68 0.96
C ASN A 206 23.55 -18.68 -0.16
N ALA A 207 23.45 -19.99 0.11
CA ALA A 207 23.62 -21.00 -0.93
C ALA A 207 22.55 -20.94 -2.02
N PHE A 208 21.33 -20.49 -1.68
CA PHE A 208 20.25 -20.29 -2.64
C PHE A 208 20.46 -19.03 -3.50
N LEU A 209 20.96 -17.92 -2.93
CA LEU A 209 21.32 -16.72 -3.69
C LEU A 209 22.28 -17.04 -4.86
N ASP A 210 23.27 -17.90 -4.63
CA ASP A 210 24.20 -18.36 -5.69
C ASP A 210 23.49 -19.08 -6.85
N THR A 211 22.32 -19.68 -6.60
CA THR A 211 21.52 -20.36 -7.63
C THR A 211 20.61 -19.41 -8.42
N LEU A 212 20.28 -18.24 -7.86
CA LEU A 212 19.44 -17.24 -8.51
C LEU A 212 20.19 -16.48 -9.61
N GLY A 213 21.53 -16.48 -9.57
CA GLY A 213 22.37 -15.80 -10.55
C GLY A 213 22.74 -14.39 -10.09
N ASP A 214 22.30 -13.37 -10.82
CA ASP A 214 22.62 -11.97 -10.52
C ASP A 214 21.55 -11.34 -9.61
N THR A 215 21.94 -11.02 -8.38
CA THR A 215 21.16 -10.32 -7.34
C THR A 215 21.74 -8.93 -7.03
N GLY A 216 22.54 -8.41 -7.98
CA GLY A 216 23.21 -7.12 -7.90
C GLY A 216 24.29 -7.12 -6.83
N ASN A 217 24.27 -6.11 -5.96
CA ASN A 217 25.27 -5.96 -4.90
C ASN A 217 25.13 -6.97 -3.75
N CYS A 218 23.99 -7.65 -3.61
CA CYS A 218 23.84 -8.71 -2.62
C CYS A 218 24.34 -10.01 -3.21
N VAL A 219 25.56 -10.41 -2.87
CA VAL A 219 26.14 -11.69 -3.28
C VAL A 219 26.39 -12.56 -2.06
N ASN A 220 26.57 -13.88 -2.25
CA ASN A 220 26.90 -14.77 -1.14
C ASN A 220 28.12 -14.25 -0.33
N GLY A 221 27.96 -14.18 1.00
CA GLY A 221 28.93 -13.61 1.92
C GLY A 221 28.83 -12.09 2.09
N SER A 222 27.85 -11.45 1.44
CA SER A 222 27.42 -10.08 1.73
C SER A 222 26.44 -10.12 2.90
N ASP A 223 26.91 -10.42 4.09
CA ASP A 223 26.04 -10.66 5.26
C ASP A 223 25.66 -9.35 5.98
N GLU A 224 25.33 -8.31 5.19
CA GLU A 224 24.96 -6.99 5.70
C GLU A 224 23.59 -6.59 5.14
N GLY A 225 22.55 -6.91 5.90
CA GLY A 225 21.17 -6.51 5.72
C GLY A 225 20.90 -5.09 6.19
N HIS A 226 19.72 -4.57 5.86
CA HIS A 226 19.31 -3.26 6.35
C HIS A 226 19.08 -3.31 7.88
N PRO A 227 19.61 -2.36 8.68
CA PRO A 227 19.54 -2.41 10.14
C PRO A 227 18.11 -2.45 10.68
N ASP A 228 17.15 -1.85 9.99
CA ASP A 228 15.72 -1.90 10.36
C ASP A 228 14.97 -3.15 9.86
N LEU A 229 15.60 -4.03 9.08
CA LEU A 229 15.02 -5.33 8.69
C LEU A 229 15.63 -6.51 9.44
N VAL A 230 16.69 -6.27 10.22
CA VAL A 230 17.50 -7.30 10.87
C VAL A 230 17.47 -7.08 12.38
N ASP A 231 17.09 -8.10 13.15
CA ASP A 231 17.07 -8.06 14.63
C ASP A 231 18.33 -8.68 15.25
N GLY A 232 19.24 -9.19 14.42
CA GLY A 232 20.51 -9.81 14.78
C GLY A 232 21.02 -10.70 13.65
N VAL A 233 22.17 -11.34 13.84
CA VAL A 233 22.74 -12.27 12.85
C VAL A 233 21.74 -13.39 12.57
N ASP A 234 21.40 -13.58 11.30
CA ASP A 234 20.42 -14.55 10.82
C ASP A 234 19.01 -14.39 11.46
N LEU A 235 18.68 -13.19 11.94
CA LEU A 235 17.38 -12.87 12.54
C LEU A 235 16.72 -11.72 11.81
N VAL A 236 15.44 -11.89 11.49
CA VAL A 236 14.65 -10.92 10.74
C VAL A 236 13.76 -10.12 11.69
N ASN A 237 13.72 -8.80 11.48
CA ASN A 237 12.67 -7.98 12.05
C ASN A 237 11.34 -8.30 11.34
N VAL A 238 10.58 -9.24 11.90
CA VAL A 238 9.36 -9.80 11.27
C VAL A 238 8.33 -8.71 10.95
N GLU A 239 8.20 -7.69 11.80
CA GLU A 239 7.25 -6.59 11.57
C GLU A 239 7.58 -5.84 10.26
N ASN A 240 8.83 -5.39 10.12
CA ASN A 240 9.23 -4.61 8.96
C ASN A 240 9.36 -5.47 7.70
N ALA A 241 9.76 -6.74 7.83
CA ALA A 241 9.77 -7.66 6.72
C ALA A 241 8.35 -7.97 6.21
N CYS A 242 7.39 -8.14 7.12
CA CYS A 242 5.98 -8.35 6.76
C CYS A 242 5.35 -7.11 6.11
N LYS A 243 5.79 -5.89 6.43
CA LYS A 243 5.39 -4.67 5.69
C LYS A 243 5.78 -4.80 4.22
N GLY A 244 7.03 -5.19 3.93
CA GLY A 244 7.51 -5.39 2.56
C GLY A 244 6.78 -6.49 1.81
N ILE A 245 6.68 -7.68 2.41
CA ILE A 245 5.98 -8.85 1.82
C ILE A 245 4.54 -8.50 1.47
N THR A 246 3.80 -7.95 2.43
CA THR A 246 2.37 -7.71 2.23
C THR A 246 2.13 -6.56 1.26
N LEU A 247 3.00 -5.55 1.25
CA LEU A 247 2.96 -4.48 0.27
C LEU A 247 3.18 -5.02 -1.16
N PHE A 248 4.17 -5.89 -1.35
CA PHE A 248 4.43 -6.56 -2.64
C PHE A 248 3.25 -7.44 -3.07
N ASN A 249 2.71 -8.26 -2.18
CA ASN A 249 1.57 -9.12 -2.50
C ASN A 249 0.30 -8.33 -2.81
N ASN A 250 0.03 -7.21 -2.11
CA ASN A 250 -1.08 -6.33 -2.44
C ASN A 250 -0.89 -5.65 -3.80
N PHE A 251 0.36 -5.31 -4.16
CA PHE A 251 0.68 -4.82 -5.49
C PHE A 251 0.34 -5.86 -6.57
N VAL A 252 0.76 -7.13 -6.40
CA VAL A 252 0.43 -8.20 -7.34
C VAL A 252 -1.08 -8.45 -7.43
N ASP A 253 -1.79 -8.54 -6.30
CA ASP A 253 -3.26 -8.69 -6.26
C ASP A 253 -3.99 -7.55 -7.00
N THR A 254 -3.59 -6.31 -6.74
CA THR A 254 -4.22 -5.14 -7.37
C THR A 254 -3.83 -5.00 -8.84
N LEU A 255 -2.62 -5.41 -9.22
CA LEU A 255 -2.17 -5.46 -10.60
C LEU A 255 -2.98 -6.47 -11.43
N ASP A 256 -3.14 -7.70 -10.93
CA ASP A 256 -3.91 -8.74 -11.63
C ASP A 256 -5.36 -8.29 -11.84
N SER A 257 -5.97 -7.66 -10.82
CA SER A 257 -7.30 -7.05 -10.94
C SER A 257 -7.32 -5.89 -11.93
N PHE A 258 -6.26 -5.10 -12.04
CA PHE A 258 -6.19 -3.95 -12.92
C PHE A 258 -6.00 -4.37 -14.38
N ILE A 259 -5.00 -5.21 -14.68
CA ILE A 259 -4.73 -5.76 -16.02
C ILE A 259 -5.96 -6.51 -16.55
N GLY A 260 -6.67 -7.27 -15.71
CA GLY A 260 -7.89 -7.96 -16.11
C GLY A 260 -9.02 -7.04 -16.62
N THR A 261 -8.92 -5.74 -16.38
CA THR A 261 -9.92 -4.73 -16.78
C THR A 261 -9.38 -3.70 -17.80
N PHE A 262 -8.06 -3.64 -17.99
CA PHE A 262 -7.41 -2.67 -18.88
C PHE A 262 -7.17 -3.28 -20.26
N THR A 263 -7.51 -2.55 -21.33
CA THR A 263 -7.39 -3.02 -22.71
C THR A 263 -6.29 -2.31 -23.51
N GLY A 264 -5.34 -1.65 -22.85
CA GLY A 264 -4.23 -0.92 -23.47
C GLY A 264 -2.86 -1.50 -23.10
N ASP A 265 -1.83 -1.05 -23.83
CA ASP A 265 -0.44 -1.55 -23.68
C ASP A 265 0.38 -0.78 -22.62
N ASP A 266 -0.18 0.28 -22.01
CA ASP A 266 0.52 1.20 -21.08
C ASP A 266 1.06 0.54 -19.78
N PHE A 267 0.82 -0.77 -19.59
CA PHE A 267 1.27 -1.56 -18.44
C PHE A 267 1.84 -2.92 -18.87
N SER A 268 2.29 -3.04 -20.12
CA SER A 268 2.87 -4.28 -20.65
C SER A 268 4.11 -4.73 -19.86
N GLU A 269 4.82 -3.78 -19.27
CA GLU A 269 5.98 -3.94 -18.39
C GLU A 269 5.62 -4.66 -17.08
N PHE A 270 4.34 -4.73 -16.72
CA PHE A 270 3.88 -5.41 -15.51
C PHE A 270 3.34 -6.83 -15.78
N ALA A 271 3.14 -7.20 -17.05
CA ALA A 271 2.44 -8.42 -17.43
C ALA A 271 3.14 -9.72 -16.99
N ASN A 272 4.45 -9.67 -16.71
CA ASN A 272 5.25 -10.85 -16.37
C ASN A 272 5.48 -11.05 -14.87
N ILE A 273 5.02 -10.12 -14.02
CA ILE A 273 5.32 -10.14 -12.58
C ILE A 273 4.74 -11.39 -11.92
N SER A 274 3.48 -11.73 -12.21
CA SER A 274 2.85 -12.94 -11.66
C SER A 274 3.56 -14.22 -12.10
N THR A 275 4.18 -14.22 -13.29
CA THR A 275 5.04 -15.32 -13.75
C THR A 275 6.35 -15.36 -12.98
N ALA A 276 7.01 -14.22 -12.77
CA ALA A 276 8.24 -14.13 -11.99
C ALA A 276 8.04 -14.60 -10.54
N VAL A 277 6.90 -14.24 -9.93
CA VAL A 277 6.50 -14.68 -8.59
C VAL A 277 6.33 -16.20 -8.51
N GLU A 278 5.66 -16.81 -9.48
CA GLU A 278 5.50 -18.26 -9.52
C GLU A 278 6.84 -18.98 -9.78
N VAL A 279 7.72 -18.42 -10.60
CA VAL A 279 9.08 -18.94 -10.79
C VAL A 279 9.89 -18.86 -9.49
N ALA A 280 9.84 -17.75 -8.76
CA ALA A 280 10.50 -17.59 -7.46
C ALA A 280 10.01 -18.64 -6.46
N LYS A 281 8.70 -18.81 -6.33
CA LYS A 281 8.05 -19.82 -5.47
C LYS A 281 8.49 -21.24 -5.83
N LEU A 282 8.49 -21.59 -7.11
CA LEU A 282 8.97 -22.90 -7.57
C LEU A 282 10.45 -23.10 -7.27
N GLY A 283 11.28 -22.09 -7.50
CA GLY A 283 12.72 -22.11 -7.18
C GLY A 283 12.98 -22.40 -5.70
N ILE A 284 12.28 -21.71 -4.80
CA ILE A 284 12.40 -21.92 -3.36
C ILE A 284 11.95 -23.33 -2.97
N THR A 285 10.80 -23.79 -3.46
CA THR A 285 10.25 -25.11 -3.06
C THR A 285 11.09 -26.30 -3.52
N VAL A 286 11.91 -26.13 -4.56
CA VAL A 286 12.91 -27.13 -4.99
C VAL A 286 14.03 -27.28 -3.96
N VAL A 287 14.55 -26.17 -3.41
CA VAL A 287 15.67 -26.19 -2.46
C VAL A 287 15.21 -26.39 -1.01
N LYS A 288 14.01 -25.91 -0.68
CA LYS A 288 13.38 -26.02 0.63
C LYS A 288 11.94 -26.53 0.48
N PRO A 289 11.73 -27.86 0.41
CA PRO A 289 10.40 -28.44 0.26
C PRO A 289 9.42 -28.16 1.42
N THR A 290 9.92 -27.71 2.56
CA THR A 290 9.11 -27.34 3.74
C THR A 290 8.73 -25.86 3.79
N PHE A 291 9.13 -25.08 2.77
CA PHE A 291 8.83 -23.65 2.68
C PHE A 291 7.32 -23.39 2.73
N ASP A 292 6.89 -22.47 3.59
CA ASP A 292 5.49 -22.10 3.70
C ASP A 292 5.08 -21.14 2.58
N THR A 293 4.53 -21.70 1.51
CA THR A 293 4.11 -20.96 0.32
C THR A 293 3.01 -19.92 0.58
N ARG A 294 2.36 -19.93 1.76
CA ARG A 294 1.35 -18.92 2.12
C ARG A 294 1.92 -17.51 2.16
N ILE A 295 3.25 -17.35 2.25
CA ILE A 295 3.92 -16.04 2.24
C ILE A 295 3.62 -15.25 0.95
N PHE A 296 3.44 -15.94 -0.19
CA PHE A 296 3.15 -15.32 -1.49
C PHE A 296 1.71 -14.81 -1.63
N ASP A 297 0.79 -15.32 -0.82
CA ASP A 297 -0.63 -14.96 -0.87
C ASP A 297 -1.05 -14.09 0.33
N THR A 298 -0.12 -13.70 1.20
CA THR A 298 -0.43 -12.97 2.43
C THR A 298 -0.38 -11.46 2.19
N THR A 299 -1.55 -10.83 2.16
CA THR A 299 -1.74 -9.39 1.93
C THR A 299 -2.06 -8.61 3.20
N SER A 300 -2.24 -9.29 4.33
CA SER A 300 -2.39 -8.65 5.64
C SER A 300 -1.10 -8.72 6.45
N GLN A 301 -0.61 -7.58 6.94
CA GLN A 301 0.57 -7.49 7.80
C GLN A 301 0.37 -8.28 9.11
N GLN A 302 -0.73 -8.04 9.82
CA GLN A 302 -1.01 -8.77 11.07
C GLN A 302 -1.05 -10.29 10.84
N ARG A 303 -1.59 -10.74 9.71
CA ARG A 303 -1.60 -12.16 9.38
C ARG A 303 -0.19 -12.68 9.05
N CYS A 304 0.61 -11.92 8.30
CA CYS A 304 2.00 -12.25 8.00
C CYS A 304 2.81 -12.44 9.29
N GLU A 305 2.77 -11.46 10.20
CA GLU A 305 3.49 -11.53 11.48
C GLU A 305 3.10 -12.77 12.29
N ASN A 306 1.81 -13.09 12.34
CA ASN A 306 1.33 -14.27 13.06
C ASN A 306 1.71 -15.59 12.38
N LEU A 307 1.77 -15.63 11.04
CA LEU A 307 2.13 -16.84 10.29
C LEU A 307 3.63 -17.15 10.39
N PHE A 308 4.47 -16.12 10.39
CA PHE A 308 5.92 -16.24 10.31
C PHE A 308 6.66 -15.91 11.61
N ALA A 309 5.94 -15.78 12.73
CA ALA A 309 6.55 -15.64 14.04
C ALA A 309 7.50 -16.82 14.33
N GLY A 310 8.80 -16.54 14.41
CA GLY A 310 9.85 -17.53 14.63
C GLY A 310 10.20 -18.38 13.40
N ASN A 311 9.84 -17.93 12.20
CA ASN A 311 10.20 -18.57 10.92
C ASN A 311 10.91 -17.57 10.00
N ASP A 312 12.04 -17.07 10.48
CA ASP A 312 12.91 -16.11 9.78
C ASP A 312 13.40 -16.65 8.42
N GLU A 313 13.69 -17.94 8.34
CA GLU A 313 14.24 -18.55 7.12
C GLU A 313 13.26 -18.47 5.93
N ASP A 314 11.96 -18.69 6.13
CA ASP A 314 10.98 -18.55 5.04
C ASP A 314 10.89 -17.09 4.55
N ILE A 315 11.00 -16.12 5.47
CA ILE A 315 11.05 -14.70 5.10
C ILE A 315 12.31 -14.41 4.28
N MET A 316 13.47 -14.91 4.73
CA MET A 316 14.74 -14.76 4.01
C MET A 316 14.67 -15.34 2.60
N TYR A 317 14.12 -16.54 2.41
CA TYR A 317 13.94 -17.12 1.07
C TYR A 317 13.06 -16.26 0.16
N PHE A 318 11.98 -15.68 0.71
CA PHE A 318 11.12 -14.77 -0.05
C PHE A 318 11.88 -13.51 -0.47
N TYR A 319 12.59 -12.88 0.46
CA TYR A 319 13.39 -11.68 0.16
C TYR A 319 14.49 -11.97 -0.87
N ALA A 320 15.23 -13.07 -0.70
CA ALA A 320 16.25 -13.51 -1.65
C ALA A 320 15.66 -13.72 -3.06
N ALA A 321 14.54 -14.45 -3.18
CA ALA A 321 13.97 -14.76 -4.49
C ALA A 321 13.28 -13.56 -5.15
N VAL A 322 12.60 -12.71 -4.37
CA VAL A 322 11.75 -11.64 -4.87
C VAL A 322 12.46 -10.29 -4.81
N PHE A 323 12.80 -9.83 -3.61
CA PHE A 323 13.35 -8.49 -3.40
C PHE A 323 14.77 -8.35 -3.96
N GLU A 324 15.65 -9.34 -3.75
CA GLU A 324 17.02 -9.25 -4.28
C GLU A 324 17.06 -9.37 -5.79
N THR A 325 16.24 -10.25 -6.37
CA THR A 325 16.17 -10.43 -7.83
C THR A 325 15.58 -9.21 -8.52
N LEU A 326 14.45 -8.68 -8.02
CA LEU A 326 13.72 -7.59 -8.67
C LEU A 326 14.35 -6.20 -8.42
N HIS A 327 15.40 -6.10 -7.60
CA HIS A 327 16.06 -4.86 -7.23
C HIS A 327 17.57 -4.81 -7.55
N ARG A 328 18.07 -5.72 -8.38
CA ARG A 328 19.49 -5.78 -8.74
C ARG A 328 20.03 -4.55 -9.47
#